data_AF-A0A4U9TLH9-F1
#
_entry.id   AF-A0A4U9TLH9-F1
#
_cell.length_a   1.000
_cell.length_b   1.000
_cell.length_c   1.000
_cell.angle_alpha   90.00
_cell.angle_beta   90.00
_cell.angle_gamma   90.00
#
_symmetry.space_group_name_H-M   'P 1'
#
loop_
_entity.id
_entity.type
_entity.pdbx_description
1 polymer ?
#
loop_
_entity_poly.entity_id
_entity_poly.type
_entity_poly.pdbx_seq_one_letter_code
_entity_poly.pdbx_strand_id
1 'polypeptide(L)'
;MLISVLSAIIVGGVPGGAFLGEIFIVTTLGLPLETIPMLVVLGTITDAPATLINVIHDLNAAQIVERFAGKKPQPVSENASLTDVAEKIA
;
A
#
# COMPACT_ATOMS: atom_id res chain seq x y z
N MET A 1 -17.63 6.68 -5.45
CA MET A 1 -16.57 5.90 -6.13
C MET A 1 -15.41 6.79 -6.60
N LEU A 2 -15.62 7.83 -7.41
CA LEU A 2 -14.52 8.68 -7.88
C LEU A 2 -13.76 9.35 -6.72
N ILE A 3 -14.48 10.01 -5.80
CA ILE A 3 -13.88 10.70 -4.64
C ILE A 3 -13.10 9.74 -3.75
N SER A 4 -13.63 8.53 -3.51
CA SER A 4 -12.94 7.52 -2.68
C SER A 4 -11.67 6.99 -3.36
N VAL A 5 -11.67 6.83 -4.68
CA VAL A 5 -10.46 6.45 -5.44
C VAL A 5 -9.40 7.56 -5.39
N LEU A 6 -9.80 8.81 -5.60
CA LEU A 6 -8.90 9.96 -5.50
C LEU A 6 -8.33 10.10 -4.08
N SER A 7 -9.17 9.93 -3.06
CA SER A 7 -8.73 9.90 -1.67
C SER A 7 -7.73 8.79 -1.40
N ALA A 8 -7.93 7.59 -1.93
CA ALA A 8 -7.00 6.47 -1.74
C ALA A 8 -5.61 6.76 -2.32
N ILE A 9 -5.53 7.47 -3.44
CA ILE A 9 -4.26 7.91 -4.04
C ILE A 9 -3.55 8.93 -3.14
N ILE A 10 -4.30 9.86 -2.54
CA ILE A 10 -3.75 10.91 -1.66
C ILE A 10 -3.21 10.33 -0.34
N VAL A 11 -3.83 9.26 0.17
CA VAL A 11 -3.54 8.66 1.49
C VAL A 11 -2.35 7.67 1.46
N GLY A 12 -1.78 7.39 0.29
CA GLY A 12 -0.86 6.26 0.09
C GLY A 12 0.39 6.24 0.99
N GLY A 13 0.52 5.18 1.80
CA GLY A 13 1.78 4.63 2.31
C GLY A 13 2.35 5.21 3.61
N VAL A 14 1.71 6.20 4.24
CA VAL A 14 2.22 6.85 5.46
C VAL A 14 1.31 6.55 6.65
N PRO A 15 1.85 6.11 7.81
CA PRO A 15 1.06 5.98 9.04
C PRO A 15 0.34 7.29 9.38
N GLY A 16 -0.98 7.24 9.56
CA GLY A 16 -1.80 8.43 9.83
C GLY A 16 -2.24 9.24 8.59
N GLY A 17 -1.93 8.78 7.37
CA GLY A 17 -2.37 9.42 6.12
C GLY A 17 -3.90 9.50 5.96
N ALA A 18 -4.64 8.62 6.66
CA ALA A 18 -6.11 8.57 6.62
C ALA A 18 -6.77 9.91 7.01
N PHE A 19 -6.19 10.63 7.97
CA PHE A 19 -6.72 11.92 8.44
C PHE A 19 -6.87 12.95 7.31
N LEU A 20 -5.88 13.01 6.41
CA LEU A 20 -5.92 13.92 5.27
C LEU A 20 -7.00 13.51 4.25
N GLY A 21 -7.16 12.20 4.06
CA GLY A 21 -8.23 11.63 3.21
C GLY A 21 -9.62 11.94 3.75
N GLU A 22 -9.83 11.85 5.06
CA GLU A 22 -11.10 12.15 5.72
C GLU A 22 -11.48 13.63 5.56
N ILE A 23 -10.52 14.55 5.75
CA ILE A 23 -10.73 15.99 5.51
C ILE A 23 -11.08 16.24 4.04
N PHE A 24 -10.36 15.59 3.11
CA PHE A 24 -10.64 15.70 1.68
C PHE A 24 -12.06 15.21 1.33
N ILE A 25 -12.49 14.07 1.89
CA ILE A 25 -13.83 13.53 1.65
C ILE A 25 -14.90 14.45 2.21
N VAL A 26 -14.74 14.93 3.46
CA VAL A 26 -15.71 15.82 4.13
C VAL A 26 -15.88 17.13 3.36
N THR A 27 -14.78 17.76 2.96
CA THR A 27 -14.81 19.03 2.22
C THR A 27 -15.38 18.87 0.82
N THR A 28 -15.04 17.79 0.10
CA THR A 28 -15.53 17.53 -1.26
C THR A 28 -17.02 17.19 -1.30
N LEU A 29 -17.54 16.54 -0.26
CA LEU A 29 -18.96 16.19 -0.15
C LEU A 29 -19.82 17.27 0.52
N GLY A 30 -19.21 18.36 1.02
CA GLY A 30 -19.92 19.42 1.74
C GLY A 30 -20.52 18.94 3.06
N LEU A 31 -19.90 17.96 3.71
CA LEU A 31 -20.35 17.43 4.99
C LEU A 31 -19.99 18.37 6.15
N PRO A 32 -20.73 18.33 7.27
CA PRO A 32 -20.38 19.10 8.46
C PRO A 32 -18.99 18.71 8.99
N LEU A 33 -18.20 19.69 9.44
CA LEU A 33 -16.84 19.45 9.95
C LEU A 33 -16.83 18.60 11.23
N GLU A 34 -17.95 18.60 11.95
CA GLU A 34 -18.21 17.77 13.12
C GLU A 34 -18.22 16.27 12.79
N THR A 35 -18.26 15.91 11.50
CA THR A 35 -18.14 14.53 11.01
C THR A 35 -16.70 14.02 11.10
N ILE A 36 -15.70 14.91 11.03
CA ILE A 36 -14.27 14.53 10.98
C ILE A 36 -13.87 13.69 12.20
N PRO A 37 -14.16 14.08 13.46
CA PRO A 37 -13.79 13.26 14.62
C PRO A 37 -14.39 11.85 14.60
N MET A 38 -15.61 11.69 14.08
CA MET A 38 -16.22 10.36 13.94
C MET A 38 -15.45 9.52 12.92
N LEU A 39 -15.10 10.11 11.77
CA LEU A 39 -14.30 9.44 10.75
C LEU A 39 -12.93 9.03 11.27
N VAL A 40 -12.24 9.89 12.03
CA VAL A 40 -10.93 9.58 12.62
C VAL A 40 -10.97 8.35 13.51
N VAL A 41 -12.02 8.22 14.34
CA VAL A 41 -12.19 7.05 15.21
C VAL A 41 -12.40 5.79 14.38
N LEU A 42 -13.22 5.86 13.33
CA LEU A 42 -13.42 4.75 12.40
C LEU A 42 -12.15 4.42 11.62
N GLY A 43 -11.41 5.43 11.16
CA GLY A 43 -10.12 5.30 10.48
C GLY A 43 -9.11 4.58 11.35
N THR A 44 -9.03 4.96 12.64
CA THR A 44 -8.13 4.29 13.61
C THR A 44 -8.47 2.81 13.79
N ILE A 45 -9.76 2.45 13.86
CA ILE A 45 -10.19 1.05 14.00
C ILE A 45 -9.92 0.26 12.72
N THR A 46 -10.08 0.89 11.56
CA THR A 46 -9.99 0.24 10.25
C THR A 46 -8.60 0.27 9.63
N ASP A 47 -7.65 1.00 10.20
CA ASP A 47 -6.30 1.20 9.64
C ASP A 47 -5.53 -0.11 9.48
N ALA A 48 -5.49 -0.94 10.52
CA ALA A 48 -4.81 -2.23 10.45
C ALA A 48 -5.45 -3.19 9.40
N PRO A 49 -6.78 -3.38 9.37
CA PRO A 49 -7.44 -4.11 8.29
C PRO A 49 -7.20 -3.53 6.90
N ALA A 50 -7.27 -2.20 6.74
CA ALA A 50 -7.08 -1.53 5.45
C ALA A 50 -5.64 -1.70 4.93
N THR A 51 -4.65 -1.53 5.80
CA THR A 51 -3.25 -1.78 5.49
C THR A 51 -3.02 -3.23 5.06
N LEU A 52 -3.60 -4.21 5.76
CA LEU A 52 -3.51 -5.62 5.40
C LEU A 52 -4.07 -5.89 3.99
N ILE A 53 -5.27 -5.37 3.69
CA ILE A 53 -5.91 -5.56 2.40
C ILE A 53 -5.10 -4.92 1.26
N ASN A 54 -4.55 -3.72 1.49
CA ASN A 54 -3.71 -3.04 0.50
C ASN A 54 -2.48 -3.89 0.16
N VAL A 55 -1.80 -4.45 1.16
CA VAL A 55 -0.63 -5.33 0.94
C VAL A 55 -1.01 -6.61 0.19
N ILE A 56 -2.13 -7.27 0.55
CA ILE A 56 -2.58 -8.49 -0.14
C ILE A 56 -2.87 -8.22 -1.61
N HIS A 57 -3.55 -7.11 -1.91
CA HIS A 57 -3.87 -6.75 -3.28
C HIS A 57 -2.63 -6.36 -4.10
N ASP A 58 -1.67 -5.65 -3.51
CA ASP A 58 -0.43 -5.28 -4.19
C ASP A 58 0.42 -6.52 -4.55
N LEU A 59 0.48 -7.52 -3.67
CA LEU A 59 1.16 -8.79 -3.95
C LEU A 59 0.50 -9.55 -5.10
N ASN A 60 -0.84 -9.64 -5.09
CA ASN A 60 -1.58 -10.29 -6.17
C ASN A 60 -1.45 -9.51 -7.50
N ALA A 61 -1.48 -8.18 -7.44
CA ALA A 61 -1.27 -7.33 -8.61
C ALA A 61 0.13 -7.53 -9.19
N ALA A 62 1.16 -7.63 -8.35
CA ALA A 62 2.53 -7.92 -8.80
C ALA A 62 2.63 -9.26 -9.55
N GLN A 63 1.99 -10.32 -9.05
CA GLN A 63 1.95 -11.62 -9.71
C GLN A 63 1.19 -11.59 -11.05
N ILE A 64 0.08 -10.85 -11.10
CA ILE A 64 -0.69 -10.64 -12.34
C ILE A 64 0.18 -9.89 -13.35
N VAL A 65 0.77 -8.77 -12.96
CA VAL A 65 1.67 -7.97 -13.81
C VAL A 65 2.85 -8.80 -14.29
N GLU A 66 3.46 -9.64 -13.44
CA GLU A 66 4.55 -10.54 -13.83
C GLU A 66 4.16 -11.53 -14.93
N ARG A 67 2.93 -12.07 -14.89
CA ARG A 67 2.40 -12.96 -15.92
C ARG A 67 2.15 -12.23 -17.24
N PHE A 68 1.58 -11.02 -17.18
CA PHE A 68 1.23 -10.24 -18.38
C PHE A 68 2.44 -9.53 -19.01
N ALA A 69 3.37 -9.03 -18.19
CA ALA A 69 4.60 -8.41 -18.65
C ALA A 69 5.60 -9.42 -19.23
N GLY A 70 5.32 -10.73 -19.07
CA GLY A 70 6.12 -11.82 -19.63
C GLY A 70 7.54 -11.80 -19.08
N LYS A 71 7.76 -12.25 -17.84
CA LYS A 71 9.14 -12.41 -17.36
C LYS A 71 9.88 -13.49 -18.17
N LYS A 72 10.95 -13.07 -18.87
CA LYS A 72 12.14 -13.90 -19.07
C LYS A 72 12.61 -14.36 -17.68
N PRO A 73 12.97 -15.63 -17.49
CA PRO A 73 13.54 -16.08 -16.23
C PRO A 73 14.71 -15.17 -15.89
N GLN A 74 14.65 -14.45 -14.78
CA GLN A 74 15.89 -13.98 -14.18
C GLN A 74 16.65 -15.26 -13.85
N PRO A 75 17.90 -15.43 -14.31
CA PRO A 75 18.68 -16.57 -13.88
C PRO A 75 18.68 -16.49 -12.37
N VAL A 76 18.04 -17.46 -11.72
CA VAL A 76 18.36 -17.77 -10.34
C VAL A 76 19.84 -18.01 -10.41
N SER A 77 20.64 -17.08 -9.90
CA SER A 77 22.06 -17.31 -9.73
C SER A 77 22.13 -18.44 -8.71
N GLU A 78 22.16 -19.66 -9.21
CA GLU A 78 22.34 -20.92 -8.49
C GLU A 78 23.68 -20.95 -7.73
N ASN A 79 24.49 -19.91 -7.91
CA ASN A 79 25.82 -19.73 -7.34
C ASN A 79 25.90 -18.64 -6.26
N ALA A 80 24.81 -18.31 -5.54
CA ALA A 80 24.97 -17.76 -4.19
C ALA A 80 25.35 -18.86 -3.18
N SER A 81 26.06 -19.90 -3.64
CA SER A 81 26.54 -21.01 -2.85
C SER A 81 28.03 -20.81 -2.57
N LEU A 82 28.29 -20.35 -1.35
CA LEU A 82 29.53 -20.56 -0.58
C LEU A 82 30.80 -19.78 -1.01
N THR A 83 30.96 -19.35 -2.26
CA THR A 83 32.19 -18.64 -2.69
C THR A 83 32.26 -17.18 -2.25
N ASP A 84 31.14 -16.44 -2.30
CA ASP A 84 31.10 -15.00 -1.98
C ASP A 84 31.33 -14.70 -0.49
N VAL A 85 31.04 -15.69 0.37
CA VAL A 85 31.34 -15.58 1.81
C VAL A 85 32.83 -15.81 2.04
N ALA A 86 33.45 -16.79 1.37
CA ALA A 86 34.87 -17.10 1.53
C ALA A 86 35.80 -15.95 1.10
N GLU A 87 35.45 -15.21 0.04
CA GLU A 87 36.24 -14.07 -0.45
C GLU A 87 36.16 -12.84 0.48
N LYS A 88 35.12 -12.73 1.31
CA LYS A 88 34.97 -11.62 2.28
C LYS A 88 35.67 -11.84 3.62
N ILE A 89 36.25 -13.02 3.85
CA ILE A 89 36.95 -13.41 5.09
C ILE A 89 38.44 -13.71 4.89
N ALA A 90 38.95 -13.60 3.66
CA ALA A 90 40.37 -13.63 3.33
C ALA A 90 40.93 -12.20 3.19
#